data_AF-A0A536FJA3-F1
#
_entry.id   AF-A0A536FJA3-F1
#
_cell.length_a   1.000
_cell.length_b   1.000
_cell.length_c   1.000
_cell.angle_alpha   90.00
_cell.angle_beta   90.00
_cell.angle_gamma   90.00
#
_symmetry.space_group_name_H-M   'P 1'
#
loop_
_entity.id
_entity.type
_entity.pdbx_description
1 polymer ?
#
loop_
_entity_poly.entity_id
_entity_poly.type
_entity_poly.pdbx_seq_one_letter_code
_entity_poly.pdbx_strand_id
1 'polypeptide(L)'
;MGALGRAFERREIRFAPGSERAYEGAEWRDAIVVVERGEIELEGLHGSRISFASGAVLFLCGLPLRLLRNRGAVPAVLSAISRPHR
;
A
#
# COMPACT_ATOMS: atom_id res chain seq x y z
N MET A 1 6.32 10.55 10.73
CA MET A 1 6.65 9.21 11.27
C MET A 1 8.13 9.15 11.63
N GLY A 2 8.47 8.72 12.86
CA GLY A 2 9.84 8.66 13.37
C GLY A 2 10.66 7.48 12.83
N ALA A 3 11.93 7.37 13.26
CA ALA A 3 12.81 6.28 12.85
C ALA A 3 12.31 4.92 13.38
N LEU A 4 12.29 3.91 12.51
CA LEU A 4 12.08 2.53 12.95
C LEU A 4 13.34 2.00 13.62
N GLY A 5 13.19 1.31 14.75
CA GLY A 5 14.29 0.54 15.33
C GLY A 5 14.76 -0.56 14.37
N ARG A 6 15.97 -1.10 14.57
CA ARG A 6 16.60 -2.10 13.68
C ARG A 6 15.79 -3.40 13.47
N ALA A 7 14.69 -3.58 14.20
CA ALA A 7 13.78 -4.72 14.08
C ALA A 7 12.80 -4.60 12.90
N PHE A 8 12.68 -3.42 12.28
CA PHE A 8 11.76 -3.16 11.19
C PHE A 8 12.43 -2.40 10.05
N GLU A 9 11.99 -2.69 8.83
CA GLU A 9 12.33 -1.94 7.63
C GLU A 9 11.07 -1.24 7.09
N ARG A 10 11.28 -0.13 6.38
CA ARG A 10 10.21 0.61 5.72
C ARG A 10 10.52 0.78 4.24
N ARG A 11 9.55 0.42 3.41
CA ARG A 11 9.54 0.73 1.97
C ARG A 11 8.45 1.75 1.72
N GLU A 12 8.81 2.83 1.03
CA GLU A 12 7.84 3.83 0.60
C GLU A 12 7.43 3.55 -0.84
N ILE A 13 6.13 3.42 -1.08
CA ILE A 13 5.55 3.21 -2.40
C ILE A 13 4.72 4.44 -2.75
N ARG A 14 5.07 5.10 -3.86
CA ARG A 14 4.41 6.32 -4.33
C ARG A 14 3.56 6.03 -5.56
N PHE A 15 2.34 6.54 -5.55
CA PHE A 15 1.42 6.53 -6.69
C PHE A 15 1.17 7.97 -7.13
N ALA A 16 1.61 8.33 -8.33
CA ALA A 16 1.26 9.59 -8.96
C ALA A 16 -0.26 9.69 -9.18
N PRO A 17 -0.83 10.89 -9.30
CA PRO A 17 -2.23 11.07 -9.70
C PRO A 17 -2.57 10.28 -10.96
N GLY A 18 -3.65 9.51 -10.93
CA GLY A 18 -4.09 8.67 -12.05
C GLY A 18 -3.26 7.41 -12.31
N SER A 19 -2.18 7.18 -11.55
CA SER A 19 -1.35 5.98 -11.74
C SER A 19 -1.97 4.73 -11.11
N GLU A 20 -1.66 3.60 -11.71
CA GLU A 20 -2.02 2.28 -11.22
C GLU A 20 -0.81 1.35 -11.22
N ARG A 21 -0.85 0.33 -10.36
CA ARG A 21 0.16 -0.72 -10.27
C ARG A 21 -0.54 -2.06 -10.11
N ALA A 22 -0.15 -3.03 -10.94
CA ALA A 22 -0.59 -4.42 -10.78
C ALA A 22 -0.24 -4.93 -9.38
N TYR A 23 -1.15 -5.69 -8.78
CA TYR A 23 -0.92 -6.26 -7.47
C TYR A 23 -0.06 -7.52 -7.57
N GLU A 24 1.09 -7.51 -6.90
CA GLU A 24 1.96 -8.68 -6.74
C GLU A 24 2.00 -9.08 -5.27
N GLY A 25 1.29 -10.15 -4.90
CA GLY A 25 1.11 -10.51 -3.48
C GLY A 25 2.40 -10.79 -2.72
N ALA A 26 3.45 -11.26 -3.41
CA ALA A 26 4.77 -11.48 -2.80
C ALA A 26 5.41 -10.19 -2.29
N GLU A 27 5.13 -9.05 -2.94
CA GLU A 27 5.64 -7.73 -2.52
C GLU A 27 5.14 -7.33 -1.13
N TRP A 28 3.96 -7.80 -0.72
CA TRP A 28 3.29 -7.35 0.50
C TRP A 28 3.43 -8.32 1.66
N ARG A 29 4.20 -9.39 1.48
CA ARG A 29 4.45 -10.41 2.51
C ARG A 29 5.07 -9.76 3.74
N ASP A 30 4.59 -10.16 4.92
CA ASP A 30 5.05 -9.67 6.22
C ASP A 30 4.94 -8.14 6.43
N ALA A 31 4.23 -7.42 5.56
CA ALA A 31 4.11 -5.97 5.61
C ALA A 31 2.78 -5.51 6.21
N ILE A 32 2.86 -4.57 7.16
CA ILE A 32 1.74 -3.69 7.53
C ILE A 32 1.88 -2.42 6.69
N VAL A 33 0.79 -2.03 6.03
CA VAL A 33 0.78 -0.89 5.11
C VAL A 33 0.01 0.27 5.70
N VAL A 34 0.60 1.46 5.72
CA VAL A 34 -0.07 2.69 6.15
C VAL A 34 -0.21 3.61 4.95
N VAL A 35 -1.40 4.17 4.75
CA VAL A 35 -1.60 5.28 3.81
C VAL A 35 -1.11 6.55 4.50
N GLU A 36 0.08 7.02 4.16
CA GLU A 36 0.68 8.21 4.77
C GLU A 36 0.07 9.50 4.21
N ARG A 37 -0.26 9.49 2.92
CA ARG A 37 -0.79 10.67 2.21
C ARG A 37 -1.71 10.24 1.06
N GLY A 38 -2.71 11.07 0.79
CA GLY A 38 -3.66 10.86 -0.31
C GLY A 38 -4.64 9.73 -0.01
N GLU A 39 -5.13 9.12 -1.09
CA GLU A 39 -6.06 8.00 -1.07
C GLU A 39 -5.59 6.93 -2.06
N ILE A 40 -5.75 5.66 -1.69
CA ILE A 40 -5.52 4.53 -2.58
C ILE A 40 -6.81 3.73 -2.77
N GLU A 41 -7.14 3.39 -4.02
CA GLU A 41 -8.21 2.47 -4.37
C GLU A 41 -7.60 1.08 -4.61
N LEU A 42 -8.15 0.06 -3.95
CA LEU A 42 -7.86 -1.34 -4.21
C LEU A 42 -8.94 -1.89 -5.14
N GLU A 43 -8.52 -2.58 -6.21
CA GLU A 43 -9.44 -3.30 -7.07
C GLU A 43 -9.24 -4.81 -6.92
N GLY A 44 -10.31 -5.53 -6.60
CA GLY A 44 -10.35 -6.99 -6.55
C GLY A 44 -10.36 -7.64 -7.93
N LEU A 45 -10.01 -8.92 -8.00
CA LEU A 45 -10.07 -9.71 -9.24
C LEU A 45 -11.49 -9.78 -9.86
N HIS A 46 -12.52 -9.61 -9.04
CA HIS A 46 -13.92 -9.59 -9.47
C HIS A 46 -14.48 -8.17 -9.67
N GLY A 47 -13.61 -7.15 -9.75
CA GLY A 47 -14.01 -5.76 -10.02
C GLY A 47 -14.56 -4.99 -8.83
N SER A 48 -14.58 -5.58 -7.63
CA SER A 48 -14.89 -4.84 -6.39
C SER A 48 -13.84 -3.75 -6.15
N ARG A 49 -14.28 -2.59 -5.66
CA ARG A 49 -13.43 -1.44 -5.41
C ARG A 49 -13.64 -0.90 -4.01
N ILE A 50 -12.55 -0.55 -3.34
CA ILE A 50 -12.59 0.10 -2.03
C ILE A 50 -11.45 1.10 -1.91
N SER A 51 -11.75 2.29 -1.38
CA SER A 51 -10.79 3.37 -1.18
C SER A 51 -10.39 3.49 0.29
N PHE A 52 -9.12 3.83 0.51
CA PHE A 52 -8.55 4.09 1.83
C PHE A 52 -7.77 5.41 1.82
N ALA A 53 -8.17 6.32 2.71
CA ALA A 53 -7.54 7.62 2.87
C ALA A 53 -6.35 7.58 3.83
N SER A 54 -5.67 8.72 3.96
CA SER A 54 -4.54 8.91 4.85
C SER A 54 -4.89 8.53 6.30
N GLY A 55 -3.98 7.81 6.96
CA GLY A 55 -4.16 7.25 8.30
C GLY A 55 -4.72 5.81 8.31
N ALA A 56 -5.23 5.29 7.18
CA ALA A 56 -5.65 3.91 7.09
C ALA A 56 -4.47 2.93 7.24
N VAL A 57 -4.69 1.85 7.98
CA VAL A 57 -3.75 0.76 8.18
C VAL A 57 -4.31 -0.51 7.54
N LEU A 58 -3.55 -1.12 6.65
CA LEU A 58 -3.97 -2.21 5.78
C LEU A 58 -3.01 -3.39 5.90
N PHE A 59 -3.55 -4.59 5.70
CA PHE A 59 -2.78 -5.79 5.44
C PHE A 59 -3.13 -6.29 4.05
N LEU A 60 -2.18 -6.21 3.12
CA LEU A 60 -2.45 -6.50 1.71
C LEU A 60 -2.13 -7.94 1.32
N CYS A 61 -1.29 -8.64 2.08
CA CYS A 61 -0.89 -10.00 1.77
C CYS A 61 -2.09 -10.96 1.74
N GLY A 62 -2.14 -11.83 0.72
CA GLY A 62 -3.18 -12.84 0.57
C GLY A 62 -4.52 -12.34 0.04
N LEU A 63 -4.64 -11.04 -0.26
CA LEU A 63 -5.87 -10.50 -0.85
C LEU A 63 -5.97 -10.84 -2.35
N PRO A 64 -7.17 -11.17 -2.87
CA PRO A 64 -7.40 -11.42 -4.29
C PRO A 64 -7.55 -10.09 -5.06
N LEU A 65 -6.50 -9.29 -5.07
CA LEU A 65 -6.46 -7.99 -5.75
C LEU A 65 -5.92 -8.12 -7.17
N ARG A 66 -6.42 -7.27 -8.05
CA ARG A 66 -5.91 -7.06 -9.40
C ARG A 66 -4.86 -5.96 -9.41
N LEU A 67 -5.15 -4.84 -8.77
CA LEU A 67 -4.30 -3.66 -8.78
C LEU A 67 -4.56 -2.74 -7.59
N LEU A 68 -3.61 -1.84 -7.38
CA LEU A 68 -3.72 -0.64 -6.57
C LEU A 68 -3.71 0.56 -7.52
N ARG A 69 -4.54 1.57 -7.28
CA ARG A 69 -4.50 2.82 -8.06
C ARG A 69 -4.76 4.05 -7.22
N ASN A 70 -4.20 5.17 -7.66
CA ASN A 70 -4.54 6.48 -7.14
C ASN A 70 -5.45 7.21 -8.14
N ARG A 71 -6.72 7.39 -7.78
CA ARG A 71 -7.68 8.16 -8.60
C ARG A 71 -7.72 9.66 -8.25
N GLY A 72 -7.08 10.04 -7.15
CA GLY A 72 -7.07 11.41 -6.67
C GLY A 72 -6.16 12.32 -7.49
N ALA A 73 -6.33 13.63 -7.29
CA ALA A 73 -5.52 14.66 -7.93
C ALA A 73 -4.15 14.89 -7.25
N VAL A 74 -3.93 14.29 -6.08
CA VAL A 74 -2.67 14.40 -5.32
C VAL A 74 -1.95 13.06 -5.25
N PRO A 75 -0.61 13.02 -5.14
CA PRO A 75 0.11 11.77 -4.93
C PRO A 75 -0.36 11.02 -3.69
N ALA A 76 -0.55 9.71 -3.83
CA ALA A 76 -0.77 8.80 -2.72
C ALA A 76 0.55 8.14 -2.32
N VAL A 77 0.79 8.03 -1.01
CA VAL A 77 2.04 7.49 -0.46
C VAL A 77 1.69 6.39 0.54
N LEU A 78 2.24 5.20 0.32
CA LEU A 78 2.11 4.06 1.20
C LEU A 78 3.45 3.77 1.88
N SER A 79 3.43 3.61 3.20
CA SER A 79 4.54 3.01 3.94
C SER A 79 4.24 1.53 4.14
N ALA A 80 5.01 0.64 3.52
CA ALA A 80 5.02 -0.78 3.86
C ALA A 80 6.10 -1.02 4.92
N ILE A 81 5.69 -1.48 6.10
CA ILE A 81 6.56 -1.75 7.24
C ILE A 81 6.61 -3.26 7.45
N SER A 82 7.80 -3.84 7.32
CA SER A 82 8.05 -5.27 7.47
C SER A 82 9.16 -5.51 8.50
N ARG A 83 9.30 -6.77 8.93
CA ARG A 83 10.53 -7.21 9.59
C ARG A 83 11.58 -7.48 8.52
N PRO A 84 12.87 -7.20 8.76
CA PRO A 84 13.93 -7.61 7.85
C PRO A 84 13.90 -9.13 7.64
N HIS A 85 13.94 -9.59 6.40
CA HIS A 85 14.20 -11.00 6.12
C HIS A 85 15.64 -11.32 6.55
N ARG A 86 15.80 -12.35 7.39
CA ARG A 86 17.10 -12.91 7.77
C ARG A 86 17.44 -14.11 6.92
#